data_AF-A0A848Y688-F1
#
_entry.id   AF-A0A848Y688-F1
#
_cell.length_a   1.000
_cell.length_b   1.000
_cell.length_c   1.000
_cell.angle_alpha   90.00
_cell.angle_beta   90.00
_cell.angle_gamma   90.00
#
_symmetry.space_group_name_H-M   'P 1'
#
loop_
_entity.id
_entity.type
_entity.pdbx_description
1 polymer ?
#
loop_
_entity_poly.entity_id
_entity_poly.type
_entity_poly.pdbx_seq_one_letter_code
_entity_poly.pdbx_strand_id
1 'polypeptide(L)'
;MLIELTKRKEPSRQMLYLTPVIAVVLTMITGGIIFTLLGYNGAGAVWEIFIKPVINPEKWQDLGVKAAPLILIGVGLSIGFRANVWN
;
A
#
# COMPACT_ATOMS: atom_id res chain seq x y z
N MET A 1 11.66 23.33 -21.75
CA MET A 1 10.27 23.30 -21.23
C MET A 1 10.34 22.88 -19.78
N LEU A 2 9.92 23.74 -18.85
CA LEU A 2 9.84 23.42 -17.43
C LEU A 2 8.51 22.72 -17.16
N ILE A 3 8.54 21.65 -16.35
CA ILE A 3 7.34 20.94 -15.92
C ILE A 3 6.59 21.86 -14.95
N GLU A 4 5.40 22.29 -15.33
CA GLU A 4 4.54 23.14 -14.50
C GLU A 4 3.47 22.27 -13.81
N LEU A 5 3.50 22.22 -12.47
CA LEU A 5 2.57 21.43 -11.68
C LEU A 5 1.29 22.23 -11.41
N THR A 6 0.25 22.02 -12.22
CA THR A 6 -1.06 22.65 -12.03
C THR A 6 -1.95 21.80 -11.13
N LYS A 7 -2.66 22.42 -10.18
CA LYS A 7 -3.67 21.74 -9.36
C LYS A 7 -4.78 21.17 -10.24
N ARG A 8 -5.05 19.86 -10.14
CA ARG A 8 -6.19 19.25 -10.82
C ARG A 8 -7.50 19.79 -10.25
N LYS A 9 -8.40 20.23 -11.13
CA LYS A 9 -9.75 20.70 -10.76
C LYS A 9 -10.62 19.56 -10.19
N GLU A 10 -10.49 18.36 -10.72
CA GLU A 10 -11.18 17.17 -10.24
C GLU A 10 -10.20 16.01 -10.00
N PRO A 11 -10.33 15.28 -8.89
CA PRO A 11 -9.53 14.09 -8.63
C PRO A 11 -9.84 13.00 -9.66
N SER A 12 -8.81 12.33 -10.16
CA SER A 12 -9.01 11.22 -11.10
C SER A 12 -9.61 10.01 -10.39
N ARG A 13 -10.82 9.61 -10.80
CA ARG A 13 -11.48 8.40 -10.31
C ARG A 13 -10.68 7.15 -10.60
N GLN A 14 -10.01 7.09 -11.75
CA GLN A 14 -9.14 5.96 -12.10
C GLN A 14 -7.95 5.86 -11.14
N MET A 15 -7.27 6.98 -10.87
CA MET A 15 -6.11 6.99 -9.98
C MET A 15 -6.48 6.71 -8.52
N LEU A 16 -7.73 6.99 -8.10
CA LEU A 16 -8.20 6.64 -6.77
C LEU A 16 -8.15 5.13 -6.51
N TYR A 17 -8.45 4.31 -7.51
CA TYR A 17 -8.37 2.84 -7.41
C TYR A 17 -7.03 2.26 -7.86
N LEU A 18 -6.37 2.88 -8.84
CA LEU A 18 -5.08 2.41 -9.34
C LEU A 18 -3.94 2.68 -8.35
N THR A 19 -3.99 3.77 -7.58
CA THR A 19 -2.89 4.12 -6.66
C THR A 19 -2.59 3.01 -5.65
N PRO A 20 -3.57 2.44 -4.93
CA PRO A 20 -3.32 1.31 -4.04
C PRO A 20 -2.70 0.10 -4.75
N VAL A 21 -3.22 -0.26 -5.94
CA VAL A 21 -2.74 -1.42 -6.69
C VAL A 21 -1.29 -1.22 -7.14
N ILE A 22 -0.99 -0.05 -7.71
CA ILE A 22 0.36 0.31 -8.14
C ILE A 22 1.32 0.32 -6.94
N ALA A 23 0.90 0.87 -5.80
CA ALA A 23 1.71 0.89 -4.59
C ALA A 23 2.08 -0.53 -4.14
N VAL A 24 1.10 -1.45 -4.05
CA VAL A 24 1.35 -2.85 -3.66
C VAL A 24 2.30 -3.53 -4.65
N VAL A 25 2.10 -3.36 -5.96
CA VAL A 25 2.98 -3.96 -6.99
C VAL A 25 4.41 -3.44 -6.87
N LEU A 26 4.60 -2.13 -6.74
CA LEU A 26 5.93 -1.53 -6.57
C LEU A 26 6.58 -1.99 -5.27
N THR A 27 5.83 -2.11 -4.17
CA THR A 27 6.35 -2.65 -2.91
C THR A 27 6.80 -4.09 -3.06
N MET A 28 6.03 -4.95 -3.75
CA MET A 28 6.41 -6.35 -3.99
C MET A 28 7.70 -6.45 -4.81
N ILE A 29 7.81 -5.67 -5.90
CA ILE A 29 9.02 -5.63 -6.74
C ILE A 29 10.23 -5.18 -5.90
N THR A 30 10.07 -4.08 -5.15
CA THR A 30 11.15 -3.52 -4.33
C THR A 30 11.59 -4.50 -3.24
N GLY A 31 10.65 -5.13 -2.53
CA GLY A 31 10.94 -6.14 -1.53
C GLY A 31 11.68 -7.34 -2.15
N GLY A 32 11.22 -7.83 -3.30
CA GLY A 32 11.87 -8.92 -4.02
C GLY A 32 13.32 -8.59 -4.40
N ILE A 33 13.59 -7.37 -4.87
CA ILE A 33 14.95 -6.89 -5.16
C ILE A 33 15.79 -6.89 -3.88
N ILE A 34 15.29 -6.29 -2.79
CA ILE A 34 16.01 -6.22 -1.52
C ILE A 34 16.37 -7.60 -0.98
N PHE A 35 15.40 -8.54 -0.93
CA PHE A 35 15.66 -9.90 -0.47
C PHE A 35 16.65 -10.66 -1.35
N THR A 36 16.62 -10.42 -2.67
CA THR A 36 17.59 -11.00 -3.60
C THR A 36 19.00 -10.46 -3.34
N LEU A 37 19.14 -9.14 -3.12
CA LEU A 37 20.42 -8.51 -2.78
C LEU A 37 20.98 -9.01 -1.44
N LEU A 38 20.12 -9.42 -0.51
CA LEU A 38 20.50 -10.03 0.76
C LEU A 38 20.89 -11.53 0.63
N GLY A 39 20.83 -12.12 -0.56
CA GLY A 39 21.18 -13.53 -0.82
C GLY A 39 20.04 -14.53 -0.59
N TYR A 40 18.81 -14.05 -0.37
CA TYR A 40 17.62 -14.90 -0.24
C TYR A 40 16.89 -15.04 -1.58
N ASN A 41 15.99 -16.01 -1.67
CA ASN A 41 15.06 -16.12 -2.80
C ASN A 41 14.00 -15.00 -2.72
N GLY A 42 14.25 -13.88 -3.40
CA GLY A 42 13.36 -12.71 -3.36
C GLY A 42 11.93 -12.98 -3.84
N ALA A 43 11.76 -13.78 -4.89
CA ALA A 43 10.43 -14.15 -5.38
C ALA A 43 9.67 -15.00 -4.35
N GLY A 44 10.35 -15.95 -3.71
CA GLY A 44 9.80 -16.75 -2.62
C GLY A 44 9.42 -15.90 -1.40
N ALA A 45 10.27 -14.93 -1.03
CA ALA A 45 9.99 -14.00 0.06
C ALA A 45 8.73 -13.14 -0.22
N VAL A 46 8.59 -12.62 -1.44
CA VAL A 46 7.39 -11.87 -1.85
C VAL A 46 6.14 -12.75 -1.77
N TRP A 47 6.20 -14.00 -2.24
CA TRP A 47 5.08 -14.94 -2.15
C TRP A 47 4.65 -15.20 -0.70
N GLU A 48 5.61 -15.48 0.19
CA GLU A 48 5.34 -15.79 1.59
C GLU A 48 4.78 -14.59 2.38
N ILE A 49 5.24 -13.37 2.08
CA ILE A 49 4.85 -12.15 2.79
C ILE A 49 3.53 -11.58 2.24
N PHE A 50 3.33 -11.55 0.93
CA PHE A 50 2.19 -10.87 0.30
C PHE A 50 1.07 -11.81 -0.12
N ILE A 51 1.39 -12.98 -0.67
CA ILE A 51 0.38 -13.85 -1.29
C ILE A 51 -0.18 -14.86 -0.28
N LYS A 52 0.70 -15.57 0.43
CA LYS A 52 0.31 -16.63 1.38
C LYS A 52 -0.67 -16.18 2.46
N PRO A 53 -0.54 -14.99 3.09
CA PRO A 53 -1.49 -14.54 4.09
C PRO A 53 -2.88 -14.26 3.53
N VAL A 54 -2.98 -13.93 2.24
CA VAL A 54 -4.26 -13.65 1.58
C VAL A 54 -4.99 -14.95 1.26
N ILE A 55 -4.26 -15.95 0.74
CA ILE A 55 -4.86 -17.23 0.30
C ILE A 55 -5.08 -18.24 1.43
N ASN A 56 -4.37 -18.14 2.56
CA ASN A 56 -4.54 -19.04 3.69
C ASN A 56 -5.38 -18.37 4.80
N PRO A 57 -6.63 -18.83 5.04
CA PRO A 57 -7.51 -18.27 6.08
C PRO A 57 -6.94 -18.32 7.50
N GLU A 58 -6.09 -19.30 7.81
CA GLU A 58 -5.47 -19.42 9.14
C GLU A 58 -4.60 -18.21 9.48
N LYS A 59 -4.09 -17.50 8.47
CA LYS A 59 -3.26 -16.30 8.63
C LYS A 59 -4.06 -15.00 8.70
N TRP A 60 -5.38 -15.04 8.54
CA TRP A 60 -6.20 -13.83 8.51
C TRP A 60 -6.26 -13.12 9.85
N GLN A 61 -6.21 -13.87 10.96
CA GLN A 61 -6.14 -13.27 12.29
C GLN A 61 -4.86 -12.44 12.45
N ASP A 62 -3.71 -13.01 12.12
CA ASP A 62 -2.43 -12.31 12.17
C ASP A 62 -2.39 -11.10 11.23
N LEU A 63 -2.94 -11.26 10.03
CA LEU A 63 -3.05 -10.16 9.05
C LEU A 63 -3.91 -9.02 9.60
N GLY A 64 -5.06 -9.34 10.17
CA GLY A 64 -6.00 -8.38 10.75
C GLY A 64 -5.38 -7.60 11.91
N VAL A 65 -4.72 -8.30 12.85
CA VAL A 65 -4.06 -7.65 14.01
C VAL A 65 -2.96 -6.69 13.56
N LYS A 66 -2.20 -7.04 12.52
CA LYS A 66 -1.14 -6.17 11.98
C LYS A 66 -1.69 -5.00 11.16
N ALA A 67 -2.77 -5.20 10.41
CA ALA A 67 -3.36 -4.18 9.55
C ALA A 67 -4.25 -3.18 10.29
N ALA A 68 -4.95 -3.61 11.35
CA ALA A 68 -5.91 -2.82 12.10
C ALA A 68 -5.41 -1.41 12.50
N PRO A 69 -4.25 -1.22 13.15
CA PRO A 69 -3.81 0.11 13.55
C PRO A 69 -3.55 1.05 12.36
N LEU A 70 -2.98 0.54 11.26
CA LEU A 70 -2.72 1.35 10.06
C LEU A 70 -4.03 1.75 9.36
N ILE A 71 -5.00 0.85 9.31
CA ILE A 71 -6.34 1.14 8.78
C ILE A 71 -7.00 2.24 9.62
N LEU A 72 -6.95 2.13 10.95
CA LEU A 72 -7.52 3.13 11.85
C LEU A 72 -6.89 4.51 11.67
N ILE A 73 -5.56 4.59 11.54
CA ILE A 73 -4.85 5.85 11.28
C ILE A 73 -5.31 6.44 9.94
N GLY A 74 -5.33 5.64 8.87
CA GLY A 74 -5.74 6.11 7.54
C GLY A 74 -7.19 6.60 7.50
N VAL A 75 -8.11 5.89 8.15
CA VAL A 75 -9.51 6.29 8.26
C VAL A 75 -9.66 7.57 9.09
N GLY A 76 -8.95 7.66 10.23
CA GLY A 76 -8.94 8.87 11.07
C GLY A 76 -8.48 10.11 10.31
N LEU A 77 -7.37 10.00 9.56
CA LEU A 77 -6.87 11.08 8.69
C LEU A 77 -7.87 11.44 7.58
N SER A 78 -8.49 10.44 6.94
CA SER A 78 -9.53 10.67 5.93
C SER A 78 -10.71 11.46 6.49
N ILE A 79 -11.14 11.16 7.72
CA ILE A 79 -12.22 11.90 8.39
C ILE A 79 -11.76 13.33 8.74
N GLY A 80 -10.56 13.49 9.31
CA GLY A 80 -10.01 14.80 9.66
C GLY A 80 -9.90 15.74 8.46
N PHE A 81 -9.36 15.25 7.33
CA PHE A 81 -9.26 16.02 6.09
C PHE A 81 -10.63 16.37 5.49
N ARG A 82 -11.62 15.47 5.59
CA ARG A 82 -13.00 15.78 5.16
C ARG A 82 -13.66 16.82 6.05
N ALA A 83 -13.35 16.84 7.35
CA ALA A 83 -13.83 17.83 8.31
C ALA A 83 -13.08 19.17 8.21
N ASN A 84 -12.12 19.30 7.28
CA ASN A 84 -11.25 20.47 7.13
C ASN A 84 -10.45 20.81 8.40
N VAL A 85 -10.18 19.79 9.23
CA VAL A 85 -9.31 19.89 10.41
C VAL A 85 -7.91 19.50 9.97
N TRP A 86 -7.08 20.52 9.77
CA TRP A 86 -5.67 20.39 9.42
C TRP A 86 -4.88 20.83 10.64
N ASN A 87 -3.91 20.02 11.07
CA ASN A 87 -2.97 20.38 12.13
C ASN A 87 -1.95 21.40 11.61
#